data_AF-A0A2V6XCD9-F1
#
_entry.id   AF-A0A2V6XCD9-F1
#
_cell.length_a   1.000
_cell.length_b   1.000
_cell.length_c   1.000
_cell.angle_alpha   90.00
_cell.angle_beta   90.00
_cell.angle_gamma   90.00
#
_symmetry.space_group_name_H-M   'P 1'
#
loop_
_entity.id
_entity.type
_entity.pdbx_description
1 polymer ?
#
loop_
_entity_poly.entity_id
_entity_poly.type
_entity_poly.pdbx_seq_one_letter_code
_entity_poly.pdbx_strand_id
1 'polypeptide(L)' 'MRVAFLGPPGAGKGTQARELAREWGVPQIATGDMLREAVAAKMPLGLEAKRYMDQGALVPDEVVVGATAERLAAPDAAR' A
#
# COMPACT_ATOMS: atom_id res chain seq x y z
N MET A 1 5.68 -4.05 15.45
CA MET A 1 4.29 -4.54 15.68
C MET A 1 3.58 -4.58 14.34
N ARG A 2 2.74 -5.59 14.03
CA ARG A 2 2.11 -5.75 12.71
C ARG A 2 0.59 -5.80 12.84
N VAL A 3 -0.11 -4.86 12.21
CA VAL A 3 -1.57 -4.74 12.24
C VAL A 3 -2.10 -4.53 10.82
N ALA A 4 -3.20 -5.21 10.50
CA ALA A 4 -3.92 -5.04 9.24
C ALA A 4 -5.31 -4.45 9.51
N PHE A 5 -5.68 -3.42 8.76
CA PHE A 5 -7.01 -2.80 8.82
C PHE A 5 -7.88 -3.32 7.68
N LEU A 6 -8.98 -4.00 8.03
CA LEU A 6 -9.94 -4.56 7.08
C LEU A 6 -11.29 -3.86 7.21
N GLY A 7 -12.01 -3.71 6.10
CA GLY A 7 -13.31 -3.03 6.08
C GLY A 7 -13.63 -2.39 4.73
N PRO A 8 -14.89 -2.00 4.49
CA PRO A 8 -15.34 -1.49 3.19
C PRO A 8 -14.71 -0.13 2.82
N PRO A 9 -14.76 0.28 1.54
CA PRO A 9 -14.43 1.66 1.14
C PRO A 9 -15.20 2.68 1.99
N GLY A 10 -14.56 3.78 2.38
CA GLY A 10 -15.19 4.81 3.21
C GLY A 10 -15.26 4.52 4.72
N ALA A 11 -14.91 3.31 5.20
CA ALA A 11 -14.96 2.95 6.62
C ALA A 11 -13.93 3.65 7.54
N GLY A 12 -13.16 4.61 7.05
CA GLY A 12 -12.18 5.34 7.86
C GLY A 12 -10.88 4.59 8.19
N LYS A 13 -10.60 3.44 7.56
CA LYS A 13 -9.38 2.64 7.78
C LYS A 13 -8.09 3.46 7.71
N GLY A 14 -7.95 4.29 6.66
CA GLY A 14 -6.76 5.11 6.44
C GLY A 14 -6.57 6.17 7.53
N THR A 15 -7.66 6.74 8.03
CA THR A 15 -7.66 7.69 9.15
C THR A 15 -7.17 7.01 10.42
N GLN A 16 -7.75 5.87 10.80
CA GLN A 16 -7.38 5.14 12.01
C GLN A 16 -5.94 4.61 11.94
N ALA A 17 -5.53 4.06 10.79
CA ALA A 17 -4.17 3.57 10.58
C ALA A 17 -3.12 4.68 10.73
N ARG A 18 -3.41 5.91 10.28
CA ARG A 18 -2.50 7.05 10.41
C ARG A 18 -2.33 7.51 11.85
N GLU A 19 -3.42 7.61 12.59
CA GLU A 19 -3.40 7.97 14.02
C GLU A 19 -2.59 6.95 14.82
N LEU A 20 -2.84 5.65 14.58
CA LEU A 20 -2.16 4.57 15.27
C LEU A 20 -0.67 4.46 14.89
N ALA A 21 -0.34 4.65 13.62
CA ALA A 21 1.03 4.71 13.13
C ALA A 21 1.84 5.81 13.83
N ARG A 22 1.23 6.99 14.00
CA ARG A 22 1.84 8.12 14.73
C ARG A 22 2.06 7.79 16.21
N GLU A 23 1.06 7.20 16.87
CA GLU A 23 1.14 6.85 18.29
C GLU A 23 2.21 5.78 18.57
N TRP A 24 2.31 4.77 17.70
CA TRP A 24 3.21 3.63 17.89
C TRP A 24 4.59 3.81 17.25
N GLY A 25 4.81 4.90 16.51
CA GLY A 25 6.07 5.15 15.81
C GLY A 25 6.40 4.09 14.75
N VAL A 26 5.37 3.57 14.06
CA VAL A 26 5.51 2.57 12.98
C VAL A 26 5.07 3.15 11.64
N PRO A 27 5.62 2.71 10.50
CA PRO A 27 5.17 3.20 9.22
C PRO A 27 3.75 2.73 8.88
N GLN A 28 2.96 3.63 8.29
CA GLN A 28 1.73 3.25 7.62
C GLN A 28 2.06 2.69 6.24
N ILE A 29 1.57 1.48 5.95
CA ILE A 29 1.69 0.85 4.63
C ILE A 29 0.30 0.74 4.03
N ALA A 30 0.06 1.48 2.94
CA ALA A 30 -1.19 1.45 2.20
C ALA A 30 -0.94 1.04 0.75
N THR A 31 -1.41 -0.15 0.37
CA THR A 31 -1.20 -0.72 -0.98
C THR A 31 -1.66 0.22 -2.09
N GLY A 32 -2.78 0.93 -1.89
CA GLY A 32 -3.26 1.92 -2.85
C GLY A 32 -2.31 3.10 -3.05
N ASP A 33 -1.68 3.61 -1.98
CA ASP A 33 -0.71 4.71 -2.07
C ASP A 33 0.58 4.22 -2.74
N MET A 34 1.08 3.06 -2.34
CA MET A 34 2.28 2.45 -2.93
C MET A 34 2.15 2.24 -4.44
N LEU A 35 1.01 1.72 -4.89
CA LEU A 35 0.76 1.54 -6.32
C LEU A 35 0.66 2.89 -7.04
N ARG A 36 0.01 3.90 -6.45
CA ARG A 36 -0.04 5.26 -7.01
C ARG A 36 1.34 5.91 -7.11
N GLU A 37 2.19 5.72 -6.11
CA GLU A 37 3.58 6.19 -6.11
C GLU A 37 4.40 5.49 -7.21
N ALA A 38 4.29 4.16 -7.33
CA ALA A 38 4.95 3.41 -8.40
C ALA A 38 4.51 3.86 -9.81
N VAL A 39 3.22 4.18 -9.97
CA VAL A 39 2.67 4.76 -11.20
C VAL A 39 3.29 6.13 -11.47
N ALA A 40 3.31 7.01 -10.48
CA ALA A 40 3.86 8.37 -10.59
C ALA A 40 5.37 8.36 -10.92
N ALA A 41 6.11 7.42 -10.33
CA ALA A 41 7.53 7.18 -10.56
C ALA A 41 7.83 6.48 -11.91
N LYS A 42 6.80 6.10 -12.68
CA LYS A 42 6.90 5.36 -13.95
C LYS A 42 7.71 4.06 -13.83
N MET A 43 7.64 3.40 -12.68
CA MET A 43 8.27 2.10 -12.48
C MET A 43 7.58 1.04 -13.36
N PRO A 44 8.28 -0.01 -13.82
CA PRO A 44 7.68 -1.07 -14.63
C PRO A 44 6.41 -1.65 -14.00
N LEU A 45 6.48 -1.99 -12.71
CA LEU A 45 5.35 -2.50 -11.93
C LEU A 45 4.20 -1.48 -11.82
N GLY A 46 4.54 -0.20 -11.67
CA GLY A 46 3.57 0.88 -11.62
C GLY A 46 2.81 1.06 -12.94
N LEU A 47 3.51 0.97 -14.07
CA LEU A 47 2.89 1.05 -15.41
C LEU A 47 1.94 -0.13 -15.65
N GLU A 48 2.31 -1.34 -15.20
CA GLU A 48 1.45 -2.50 -15.25
C GLU A 48 0.21 -2.32 -14.35
N ALA A 49 0.39 -1.96 -13.09
CA ALA A 49 -0.69 -1.69 -12.15
C ALA A 49 -1.66 -0.61 -12.66
N LYS A 50 -1.13 0.44 -13.31
CA LYS A 50 -1.93 1.53 -13.90
C LYS A 50 -3.02 1.00 -14.84
N ARG A 51 -2.71 -0.01 -15.65
CA ARG A 51 -3.65 -0.57 -16.64
C ARG A 51 -4.91 -1.11 -15.98
N TYR A 52 -4.76 -1.79 -14.84
CA TYR A 52 -5.88 -2.33 -14.07
C TYR A 52 -6.60 -1.23 -13.29
N MET A 53 -5.85 -0.33 -12.66
CA MET A 53 -6.39 0.78 -11.86
C MET A 53 -7.26 1.73 -12.69
N ASP A 54 -6.83 2.11 -13.89
CA ASP A 54 -7.58 3.00 -14.79
C ASP A 54 -8.93 2.38 -15.22
N GLN A 55 -9.02 1.04 -15.25
CA GLN A 55 -10.22 0.30 -15.63
C GLN A 55 -11.14 -0.02 -14.44
N GLY A 56 -10.76 0.38 -13.23
CA GLY A 56 -11.45 -0.05 -12.00
C GLY A 56 -11.33 -1.56 -11.73
N ALA A 57 -10.39 -2.24 -12.38
CA ALA A 57 -10.11 -3.66 -12.18
C ALA A 57 -9.18 -3.87 -10.98
N LEU A 58 -9.20 -5.09 -10.44
CA LEU A 58 -8.25 -5.50 -9.41
C LEU A 58 -6.85 -5.67 -10.04
N VAL A 59 -5.85 -5.12 -9.38
CA VAL A 59 -4.45 -5.35 -9.72
C VAL A 59 -4.10 -6.80 -9.33
N PRO A 60 -3.37 -7.56 -10.17
CA PRO A 60 -3.00 -8.95 -9.86
C PRO A 60 -2.30 -9.11 -8.51
N ASP A 61 -2.60 -10.19 -7.80
CA ASP A 61 -2.04 -10.45 -6.46
C ASP A 61 -0.52 -10.48 -6.45
N GLU A 62 0.13 -11.05 -7.47
CA GLU A 62 1.59 -11.12 -7.58
C GLU A 62 2.23 -9.72 -7.56
N VAL A 63 1.59 -8.75 -8.22
CA VAL A 63 2.03 -7.35 -8.25
C VAL A 63 1.87 -6.70 -6.88
N VAL A 64 0.72 -6.90 -6.24
CA VAL A 64 0.42 -6.32 -4.92
C VAL A 64 1.35 -6.91 -3.85
N VAL A 65 1.54 -8.22 -3.85
CA VAL A 65 2.41 -8.94 -2.91
C VAL A 65 3.86 -8.54 -3.12
N GLY A 66 4.33 -8.47 -4.36
CA GLY A 66 5.70 -8.02 -4.68
C GLY A 66 5.99 -6.62 -4.15
N ALA A 67 5.11 -5.66 -4.46
CA ALA A 67 5.25 -4.29 -3.97
C ALA A 67 5.23 -4.22 -2.43
N THR A 68 4.32 -4.98 -1.80
CA THR A 68 4.19 -5.03 -0.34
C THR A 68 5.44 -5.62 0.32
N ALA A 69 6.01 -6.68 -0.25
CA ALA A 69 7.23 -7.31 0.25
C ALA A 69 8.42 -6.33 0.19
N GLU A 70 8.57 -5.59 -0.92
CA GLU A 70 9.62 -4.56 -1.06
C GLU A 70 9.48 -3.47 0.00
N ARG A 71 8.26 -2.95 0.20
CA ARG A 71 8.00 -1.91 1.21
C ARG A 71 8.25 -2.37 2.65
N LEU A 72 7.93 -3.63 2.96
CA LEU A 72 8.18 -4.24 4.26
C LEU A 72 9.67 -4.48 4.52
N ALA A 73 10.49 -4.60 3.47
CA ALA A 73 11.95 -4.75 3.60
C ALA A 73 12.68 -3.42 3.87
N ALA A 74 12.00 -2.28 3.75
CA ALA A 74 12.59 -0.97 4.01
C ALA A 74 13.01 -0.82 5.49
N PRO A 75 14.09 -0.05 5.80
CA PRO A 75 14.63 0.04 7.15
C PRO A 75 13.64 0.52 8.22
N ASP A 76 12.71 1.39 7.84
CA ASP A 76 11.68 1.92 8.73
C ASP A 76 10.58 0.90 9.07
N ALA A 77 10.43 -0.15 8.25
CA ALA A 77 9.46 -1.23 8.42
C ALA A 77 10.07 -2.54 8.97
N ALA A 78 11.38 -2.56 9.27
CA ALA A 78 12.12 -3.77 9.66
C ALA A 78 11.88 -4.26 11.11
N ARG A 79 10.95 -3.66 11.89
CA ARG A 79 10.73 -3.93 13.33
C ARG A 79 9.31 -4.36 13.72
#